data_AF-A0A6I1EAV1-F1
#
_entry.id   AF-A0A6I1EAV1-F1
#
_cell.length_a   1.000
_cell.length_b   1.000
_cell.length_c   1.000
_cell.angle_alpha   90.00
_cell.angle_beta   90.00
_cell.angle_gamma   90.00
#
_symmetry.space_group_name_H-M   'P 1'
#
loop_
_entity.id
_entity.type
_entity.pdbx_description
1 polymer ?
#
loop_
_entity_poly.entity_id
_entity_poly.type
_entity_poly.pdbx_seq_one_letter_code
_entity_poly.pdbx_strand_id
1 'polypeptide(L)'
;MKLLPAFAFVAMTLPAVAFAGPQYLDKTGYAVSGYDVVEYFNLKQNAVGQDQPKGIPGKSKYTAEYNGSKWAFASKKNRDKFLANPAAYAPQYDGHCAYGVAQGGKIPGNPNLWRIRDGKLYLNVTKDVVGFWEQDIPGNLKKSTKNWTKIEPKAATKNKIPFFTSAAPL
;
A
#
# COMPACT_ATOMS: atom_id res chain seq x y z
N MET A 1 -26.70 -58.18 -17.45
CA MET A 1 -27.05 -56.80 -17.07
C MET A 1 -26.20 -56.42 -15.85
N LYS A 2 -25.15 -55.61 -16.02
CA LYS A 2 -24.31 -55.11 -14.91
C LYS A 2 -24.27 -53.58 -15.02
N LEU A 3 -24.96 -52.92 -14.11
CA LEU A 3 -24.96 -51.46 -13.95
C LEU A 3 -23.69 -51.06 -13.19
N LEU A 4 -22.89 -50.16 -13.77
CA LEU A 4 -21.76 -49.49 -13.11
C LEU A 4 -22.25 -48.17 -12.51
N PRO A 5 -21.86 -47.81 -11.27
CA PRO A 5 -22.24 -46.53 -10.68
C PRO A 5 -21.35 -45.42 -11.23
N ALA A 6 -21.96 -44.36 -11.75
CA ALA A 6 -21.28 -43.14 -12.14
C ALA A 6 -20.94 -42.33 -10.88
N PHE A 7 -19.66 -42.26 -10.52
CA PHE A 7 -19.18 -41.33 -9.50
C PHE A 7 -19.05 -39.94 -10.13
N ALA A 8 -19.97 -39.03 -9.78
CA ALA A 8 -19.85 -37.62 -10.11
C ALA A 8 -18.78 -36.98 -9.20
N PHE A 9 -17.60 -36.68 -9.76
CA PHE A 9 -16.59 -35.87 -9.08
C PHE A 9 -17.03 -34.39 -9.12
N VAL A 10 -17.49 -33.86 -7.99
CA VAL A 10 -17.70 -32.42 -7.80
C VAL A 10 -16.35 -31.82 -7.41
N ALA A 11 -15.69 -31.14 -8.34
CA ALA A 11 -14.48 -30.39 -8.07
C ALA A 11 -14.82 -29.11 -7.29
N MET A 12 -14.55 -29.07 -5.98
CA MET A 12 -14.57 -27.84 -5.20
C MET A 12 -13.39 -26.95 -5.59
N THR A 13 -13.65 -25.89 -6.37
CA THR A 13 -12.68 -24.82 -6.60
C THR A 13 -12.60 -23.95 -5.34
N LEU A 14 -11.53 -24.08 -4.55
CA LEU A 14 -11.23 -23.12 -3.50
C LEU A 14 -10.87 -21.78 -4.16
N PRO A 15 -11.47 -20.65 -3.75
CA PRO A 15 -11.04 -19.35 -4.25
C PRO A 15 -9.60 -19.12 -3.79
N ALA A 16 -8.70 -18.87 -4.75
CA ALA A 16 -7.35 -18.43 -4.44
C ALA A 16 -7.48 -17.09 -3.70
N VAL A 17 -7.15 -17.07 -2.41
CA VAL A 17 -6.96 -15.82 -1.68
C VAL A 17 -5.75 -15.16 -2.33
N ALA A 18 -5.99 -14.21 -3.22
CA ALA A 18 -4.93 -13.41 -3.82
C ALA A 18 -4.35 -12.52 -2.72
N PHE A 19 -3.25 -12.97 -2.11
CA PHE A 19 -2.48 -12.14 -1.20
C PHE A 19 -1.89 -10.97 -1.99
N ALA A 20 -1.99 -9.76 -1.42
CA ALA A 20 -1.30 -8.60 -1.97
C ALA A 20 0.21 -8.86 -2.02
N GLY A 21 0.91 -8.17 -2.91
CA GLY A 21 2.34 -8.36 -3.10
C GLY A 21 3.19 -8.01 -1.86
N PRO A 22 4.50 -8.29 -1.90
CA PRO A 22 5.40 -7.92 -0.81
C PRO A 22 5.38 -6.41 -0.56
N GLN A 23 5.21 -6.01 0.69
CA GLN A 23 5.26 -4.60 1.11
C GLN A 23 6.67 -4.03 0.94
N TYR A 24 6.76 -2.75 0.57
CA TYR A 24 8.00 -1.99 0.72
C TYR A 24 8.27 -1.74 2.21
N LEU A 25 9.46 -2.16 2.65
CA LEU A 25 9.97 -1.92 3.99
C LEU A 25 11.29 -1.17 3.87
N ASP A 26 11.39 -0.02 4.54
CA ASP A 26 12.67 0.65 4.71
C ASP A 26 13.45 0.07 5.92
N LYS A 27 14.46 0.79 6.39
CA LYS A 27 15.29 0.35 7.54
C LYS A 27 14.50 0.17 8.84
N THR A 28 13.31 0.75 8.97
CA THR A 28 12.48 0.56 10.17
C THR A 28 11.94 -0.87 10.26
N GLY A 29 11.80 -1.55 9.12
CA GLY A 29 11.16 -2.86 9.03
C GLY A 29 9.62 -2.82 9.13
N TYR A 30 9.02 -1.62 9.14
CA TYR A 30 7.56 -1.45 9.19
C TYR A 30 7.00 -1.06 7.82
N ALA A 31 5.79 -1.53 7.53
CA ALA A 31 5.02 -1.06 6.39
C ALA A 31 4.81 0.46 6.49
N VAL A 32 4.87 1.14 5.34
CA VAL A 32 4.75 2.60 5.22
C VAL A 32 5.72 3.33 6.18
N SER A 33 6.91 2.75 6.36
CA SER A 33 7.97 3.31 7.21
C SER A 33 7.53 3.58 8.66
N GLY A 34 6.53 2.84 9.17
CA GLY A 34 6.03 2.99 10.55
C GLY A 34 4.97 4.06 10.77
N TYR A 35 4.40 4.63 9.70
CA TYR A 35 3.33 5.62 9.79
C TYR A 35 1.95 4.98 9.88
N ASP A 36 1.04 5.64 10.59
CA ASP A 36 -0.34 5.17 10.77
C ASP A 36 -1.16 5.40 9.50
N VAL A 37 -1.46 4.32 8.78
CA VAL A 37 -2.21 4.41 7.53
C VAL A 37 -3.68 4.83 7.69
N VAL A 38 -4.26 4.65 8.88
CA VAL A 38 -5.63 5.08 9.15
C VAL A 38 -5.71 6.60 9.23
N GLU A 39 -4.65 7.27 9.69
CA GLU A 39 -4.64 8.72 9.85
C GLU A 39 -4.65 9.48 8.51
N TYR A 40 -4.12 8.93 7.42
CA TYR A 40 -4.19 9.58 6.10
C TYR A 40 -5.63 9.88 5.65
N PHE A 41 -6.60 9.09 6.11
CA PHE A 41 -8.01 9.28 5.79
C PHE A 41 -8.71 10.29 6.71
N ASN A 42 -8.06 10.73 7.78
CA ASN A 42 -8.55 11.77 8.69
C ASN A 42 -7.84 13.12 8.46
N LEU A 43 -6.67 13.12 7.81
CA LEU A 43 -5.93 14.33 7.48
C LEU A 43 -6.64 15.11 6.38
N LYS A 44 -6.68 16.44 6.53
CA LYS A 44 -7.18 17.34 5.49
C LYS A 44 -6.20 17.33 4.31
N GLN A 45 -6.61 16.73 3.20
CA GLN A 45 -5.84 16.70 1.97
C GLN A 45 -5.81 18.09 1.31
N ASN A 46 -4.62 18.53 0.93
CA ASN A 46 -4.40 19.78 0.19
C ASN A 46 -4.68 19.60 -1.31
N ALA A 47 -4.89 20.73 -2.01
CA ALA A 47 -5.13 20.76 -3.45
C ALA A 47 -3.96 20.17 -4.26
N VAL A 48 -4.21 19.88 -5.55
CA VAL A 48 -3.15 19.42 -6.46
C VAL A 48 -2.11 20.54 -6.63
N GLY A 49 -0.83 20.17 -6.67
CA GLY A 49 0.30 21.11 -6.72
C GLY A 49 0.71 21.70 -5.37
N GLN A 50 0.11 21.25 -4.26
CA GLN A 50 0.44 21.69 -2.90
C GLN A 50 0.96 20.52 -2.07
N ASP A 51 1.92 20.79 -1.19
CA ASP A 51 2.44 19.81 -0.24
C ASP A 51 1.30 19.28 0.65
N GLN A 52 1.27 17.98 0.92
CA GLN A 52 0.33 17.39 1.86
C GLN A 52 0.81 17.58 3.31
N PRO A 53 -0.10 17.56 4.31
CA PRO A 53 0.33 17.46 5.70
C PRO A 53 1.12 16.16 5.90
N LYS A 54 2.12 16.21 6.78
CA LYS A 54 2.94 15.05 7.10
C LYS A 54 2.07 13.93 7.66
N GLY A 55 2.42 12.69 7.35
CA GLY A 55 1.77 11.52 7.94
C GLY A 55 1.95 11.51 9.46
N ILE A 56 1.04 10.86 10.17
CA ILE A 56 1.16 10.72 11.63
C ILE A 56 1.98 9.46 11.93
N PRO A 57 3.10 9.56 12.67
CA PRO A 57 3.90 8.40 13.00
C PRO A 57 3.12 7.46 13.92
N GLY A 58 3.22 6.16 13.66
CA GLY A 58 2.73 5.14 14.58
C GLY A 58 3.54 5.09 15.87
N LYS A 59 3.07 4.30 16.83
CA LYS A 59 3.78 4.01 18.08
C LYS A 59 4.11 2.53 18.13
N SER A 60 5.32 2.20 18.55
CA SER A 60 5.83 0.83 18.66
C SER A 60 4.96 -0.08 19.54
N LYS A 61 4.25 0.50 20.51
CA LYS A 61 3.28 -0.20 21.36
C LYS A 61 1.94 -0.57 20.69
N TYR A 62 1.59 0.06 19.56
CA TYR A 62 0.34 -0.22 18.83
C TYR A 62 0.69 -0.73 17.45
N THR A 63 0.82 -2.05 17.33
CA THR A 63 1.23 -2.71 16.09
C THR A 63 0.28 -3.83 15.70
N ALA A 64 0.29 -4.20 14.43
CA ALA A 64 -0.43 -5.35 13.89
C ALA A 64 0.39 -5.99 12.76
N GLU A 65 0.18 -7.29 12.52
CA GLU A 65 0.72 -8.01 11.37
C GLU A 65 -0.35 -8.09 10.28
N TYR A 66 0.00 -7.74 9.06
CA TYR A 66 -0.87 -7.93 7.89
C TYR A 66 -0.01 -8.03 6.62
N ASN A 67 -0.39 -8.97 5.75
CA ASN A 67 0.31 -9.28 4.50
C ASN A 67 1.82 -9.52 4.70
N GLY A 68 2.17 -10.28 5.74
CA GLY A 68 3.55 -10.63 6.08
C GLY A 68 4.42 -9.46 6.51
N SER A 69 3.82 -8.34 6.94
CA SER A 69 4.54 -7.14 7.37
C SER A 69 3.95 -6.57 8.65
N LYS A 70 4.83 -5.93 9.42
CA LYS A 70 4.47 -5.25 10.66
C LYS A 70 4.03 -3.82 10.39
N TRP A 71 2.88 -3.44 10.93
CA TRP A 71 2.28 -2.11 10.82
C TRP A 71 2.29 -1.43 12.18
N ALA A 72 2.36 -0.11 12.22
CA ALA A 72 2.32 0.68 13.44
C ALA A 72 1.25 1.77 13.37
N PHE A 73 0.64 2.08 14.52
CA PHE A 73 -0.51 2.96 14.61
C PHE A 73 -0.33 3.99 15.73
N ALA A 74 -0.88 5.19 15.53
CA ALA A 74 -0.80 6.28 16.50
C ALA A 74 -1.62 5.99 17.76
N SER A 75 -2.64 5.12 17.64
CA SER A 75 -3.53 4.70 18.71
C SER A 75 -3.96 3.24 18.59
N LYS A 76 -4.37 2.64 19.72
CA LYS A 76 -5.02 1.32 19.76
C LYS A 76 -6.27 1.29 18.86
N LYS A 77 -7.06 2.36 18.87
CA LYS A 77 -8.28 2.51 18.06
C LYS A 77 -7.99 2.41 16.56
N ASN A 78 -6.90 3.03 16.09
CA ASN A 78 -6.53 2.98 14.67
C ASN A 78 -6.03 1.60 14.27
N ARG A 79 -5.23 0.94 15.11
CA ARG A 79 -4.86 -0.47 14.90
C ARG A 79 -6.10 -1.35 14.76
N ASP A 80 -7.06 -1.20 15.66
CA ASP A 80 -8.28 -2.02 15.67
C ASP A 80 -9.15 -1.74 14.42
N LYS A 81 -9.23 -0.47 13.96
CA LYS A 81 -9.86 -0.11 12.68
C LYS A 81 -9.17 -0.76 11.48
N PHE A 82 -7.83 -0.73 11.47
CA PHE A 82 -7.05 -1.35 10.40
C PHE A 82 -7.31 -2.86 10.35
N LEU A 83 -7.24 -3.55 11.48
CA LEU A 83 -7.48 -5.00 11.53
C LEU A 83 -8.88 -5.40 11.08
N ALA A 84 -9.88 -4.54 11.27
CA ALA A 84 -11.24 -4.79 10.81
C ALA A 84 -11.38 -4.75 9.28
N ASN A 85 -10.58 -3.91 8.58
CA ASN A 85 -10.57 -3.86 7.12
C ASN A 85 -9.22 -3.34 6.58
N PRO A 86 -8.17 -4.17 6.55
CA PRO A 86 -6.83 -3.71 6.18
C PRO A 86 -6.77 -3.16 4.76
N ALA A 87 -7.52 -3.76 3.83
CA ALA A 87 -7.57 -3.37 2.42
C ALA A 87 -8.13 -1.95 2.19
N ALA A 88 -8.91 -1.41 3.14
CA ALA A 88 -9.39 -0.03 3.07
C ALA A 88 -8.31 1.01 3.37
N TYR A 89 -7.24 0.62 4.08
CA TYR A 89 -6.24 1.55 4.60
C TYR A 89 -4.84 1.33 4.02
N ALA A 90 -4.50 0.08 3.64
CA ALA A 90 -3.22 -0.23 3.03
C ALA A 90 -3.04 0.57 1.73
N PRO A 91 -1.80 1.04 1.41
CA PRO A 91 -1.55 1.72 0.15
C PRO A 91 -1.87 0.80 -1.03
N GLN A 92 -2.43 1.36 -2.10
CA GLN A 92 -2.84 0.62 -3.29
C GLN A 92 -1.69 -0.19 -3.94
N TYR A 93 -0.45 0.24 -3.75
CA TYR A 93 0.74 -0.39 -4.34
C TYR A 93 1.73 -0.89 -3.30
N ASP A 94 1.24 -1.42 -2.18
CA ASP A 94 2.08 -2.11 -1.17
C ASP A 94 3.25 -1.26 -0.67
N GLY A 95 3.02 0.03 -0.44
CA GLY A 95 4.05 0.98 -0.03
C GLY A 95 5.00 1.48 -1.13
N HIS A 96 4.75 1.15 -2.40
CA HIS A 96 5.53 1.62 -3.54
C HIS A 96 4.94 2.91 -4.15
N CYS A 97 5.82 3.67 -4.80
CA CYS A 97 5.50 4.91 -5.51
C CYS A 97 4.51 4.67 -6.66
N ALA A 98 3.37 5.36 -6.64
CA ALA A 98 2.31 5.25 -7.64
C ALA A 98 2.77 5.66 -9.03
N TYR A 99 3.57 6.71 -9.15
CA TYR A 99 4.20 7.07 -10.42
C TYR A 99 5.21 6.02 -10.87
N GLY A 100 6.01 5.48 -9.94
CA GLY A 100 6.94 4.39 -10.24
C GLY A 100 6.22 3.20 -10.87
N VAL A 101 5.09 2.79 -10.29
CA VAL A 101 4.24 1.72 -10.84
C VAL A 101 3.65 2.11 -12.20
N ALA A 102 3.25 3.37 -12.40
CA ALA A 102 2.81 3.87 -13.70
C ALA A 102 3.90 3.76 -14.78
N GLN A 103 5.18 3.84 -14.40
CA GLN A 103 6.35 3.62 -15.26
C GLN A 103 6.83 2.15 -15.25
N GLY A 104 6.11 1.24 -14.60
CA GLY A 104 6.41 -0.20 -14.60
C GLY A 104 7.45 -0.65 -13.56
N GLY A 105 7.82 0.21 -12.61
CA GLY A 105 8.82 -0.05 -11.58
C GLY A 105 8.26 -0.13 -10.16
N LYS A 106 8.95 -0.88 -9.29
CA LYS A 106 8.76 -0.84 -7.83
C LYS A 106 9.80 0.12 -7.24
N ILE A 107 9.35 1.32 -6.89
CA ILE A 107 10.16 2.40 -6.28
C ILE A 107 9.62 2.68 -4.87
N PRO A 108 10.44 3.02 -3.87
CA PRO A 108 9.96 3.32 -2.51
C PRO A 108 8.87 4.39 -2.49
N GLY A 109 7.82 4.21 -1.68
CA GLY A 109 6.88 5.27 -1.35
C GLY A 109 7.34 6.06 -0.13
N ASN A 110 7.29 7.39 -0.21
CA ASN A 110 7.54 8.26 0.95
C ASN A 110 6.22 8.47 1.72
N PRO A 111 6.17 8.19 3.03
CA PRO A 111 4.95 8.33 3.83
C PRO A 111 4.45 9.78 3.94
N ASN A 112 5.26 10.79 3.60
CA ASN A 112 4.83 12.19 3.63
C ASN A 112 4.40 12.71 2.26
N LEU A 113 4.49 11.90 1.20
CA LEU A 113 4.13 12.28 -0.17
C LEU A 113 2.98 11.42 -0.65
N TRP A 114 1.82 11.63 -0.04
CA TRP A 114 0.65 10.78 -0.18
C TRP A 114 -0.50 11.48 -0.90
N ARG A 115 -1.51 10.71 -1.30
CA ARG A 115 -2.81 11.23 -1.74
C ARG A 115 -3.89 10.15 -1.57
N ILE A 116 -5.08 10.54 -1.13
CA ILE A 116 -6.28 9.73 -1.27
C ILE A 116 -6.95 10.06 -2.61
N ARG A 117 -7.15 9.04 -3.44
CA ARG A 117 -7.94 9.09 -4.67
C ARG A 117 -8.88 7.90 -4.70
N ASP A 118 -10.17 8.15 -4.94
CA ASP A 118 -11.21 7.12 -5.00
C ASP A 118 -11.19 6.16 -3.79
N GLY A 119 -11.02 6.73 -2.59
CA GLY A 119 -10.97 5.98 -1.33
C GLY A 119 -9.70 5.15 -1.10
N LYS A 120 -8.65 5.35 -1.91
CA LYS A 120 -7.40 4.57 -1.84
C LYS A 120 -6.20 5.46 -1.56
N LEU A 121 -5.28 4.95 -0.74
CA LEU A 121 -4.02 5.61 -0.41
C LEU A 121 -2.95 5.35 -1.47
N TYR A 122 -2.39 6.41 -2.02
CA TYR A 122 -1.27 6.39 -2.94
C TYR A 122 -0.08 7.14 -2.33
N LEU A 123 1.13 6.60 -2.50
CA LEU A 123 2.38 7.23 -2.08
C LEU A 123 3.22 7.55 -3.31
N ASN A 124 4.07 8.57 -3.23
CA ASN A 124 5.09 8.90 -4.23
C ASN A 124 6.47 9.04 -3.56
N VAL A 125 7.54 9.01 -4.35
CA VAL A 125 8.92 8.89 -3.81
C VAL A 125 9.57 10.23 -3.45
N THR A 126 9.42 11.26 -4.30
CA THR A 126 10.01 12.59 -4.14
C THR A 126 9.01 13.67 -4.55
N LYS A 127 9.24 14.92 -4.15
CA LYS A 127 8.37 16.06 -4.49
C LYS A 127 8.24 16.26 -6.01
N ASP A 128 9.33 16.14 -6.76
CA ASP A 128 9.28 16.25 -8.22
C ASP A 128 8.41 15.15 -8.84
N VAL A 129 8.49 13.93 -8.29
CA VAL A 129 7.66 12.81 -8.74
C VAL A 129 6.19 12.98 -8.36
N VAL A 130 5.88 13.66 -7.24
CA VAL A 130 4.51 14.12 -6.98
C VAL A 130 4.04 15.02 -8.11
N GLY A 131 4.86 15.99 -8.54
CA GLY A 131 4.55 16.85 -9.68
C GLY A 131 4.23 16.07 -10.97
N PHE A 132 5.09 15.13 -11.37
CA PHE A 132 4.85 14.29 -12.56
C PHE A 132 3.59 13.42 -12.44
N TRP A 133 3.33 12.89 -11.24
CA TRP A 133 2.13 12.09 -11.01
C TRP A 133 0.85 12.94 -11.08
N GLU A 134 0.92 14.15 -10.51
CA GLU A 134 -0.19 15.07 -10.40
C GLU A 134 -0.58 15.77 -11.71
N GLN A 135 0.35 15.88 -12.67
CA GLN A 135 0.09 16.40 -14.02
C GLN A 135 -1.03 15.65 -14.76
N ASP A 136 -1.14 14.34 -14.55
CA ASP A 136 -2.20 13.51 -15.16
C ASP A 136 -2.52 12.33 -14.23
N ILE A 137 -3.18 12.61 -13.11
CA ILE A 137 -3.57 11.58 -12.14
C ILE A 137 -4.43 10.49 -12.79
N PRO A 138 -5.48 10.79 -13.58
CA PRO A 138 -6.29 9.75 -14.21
C PRO A 138 -5.49 8.84 -15.15
N GLY A 139 -4.64 9.41 -16.02
CA GLY A 139 -3.81 8.62 -16.93
C GLY A 139 -2.73 7.82 -16.20
N ASN A 140 -2.12 8.39 -15.16
CA ASN A 140 -1.16 7.69 -14.31
C ASN A 140 -1.81 6.55 -13.52
N LEU A 141 -3.03 6.71 -13.02
CA LEU A 141 -3.80 5.65 -12.37
C LEU A 141 -4.16 4.52 -13.34
N LYS A 142 -4.57 4.85 -14.57
CA LYS A 142 -4.82 3.85 -15.62
C LYS A 142 -3.58 3.03 -15.94
N LYS A 143 -2.42 3.69 -16.13
CA LYS A 143 -1.14 3.03 -16.39
C LYS A 143 -0.71 2.16 -15.21
N SER A 144 -0.73 2.72 -14.00
CA SER A 144 -0.28 2.02 -12.80
C SER A 144 -1.16 0.81 -12.47
N THR A 145 -2.49 0.91 -12.59
CA THR A 145 -3.40 -0.24 -12.41
C THR A 145 -3.06 -1.37 -13.37
N LYS A 146 -2.86 -1.06 -14.66
CA LYS A 146 -2.49 -2.05 -15.67
C LYS A 146 -1.13 -2.70 -15.34
N ASN A 147 -0.13 -1.90 -15.01
CA ASN A 147 1.21 -2.39 -14.74
C ASN A 147 1.28 -3.20 -13.44
N TRP A 148 0.49 -2.82 -12.43
CA TRP A 148 0.49 -3.45 -11.12
C TRP A 148 0.23 -4.95 -11.20
N THR A 149 -0.77 -5.37 -11.99
CA THR A 149 -1.09 -6.79 -12.23
C THR A 149 0.11 -7.64 -12.67
N LYS A 150 1.14 -7.03 -13.28
CA LYS A 150 2.35 -7.70 -13.77
C LYS A 150 3.53 -7.64 -12.80
N ILE A 151 3.56 -6.65 -11.90
CA ILE A 151 4.72 -6.38 -11.05
C ILE A 151 4.44 -6.60 -9.56
N GLU A 152 3.18 -6.67 -9.15
CA GLU A 152 2.75 -6.97 -7.79
C GLU A 152 3.44 -8.20 -7.18
N PRO A 153 3.47 -9.39 -7.83
CA PRO A 153 4.08 -10.58 -7.25
C PRO A 153 5.61 -10.53 -7.20
N LYS A 154 6.25 -9.55 -7.85
CA LYS A 154 7.72 -9.41 -7.82
C LYS A 154 8.17 -8.91 -6.45
N ALA A 155 9.42 -9.21 -6.09
CA ALA A 155 10.02 -8.72 -4.86
C ALA A 155 9.90 -7.19 -4.71
N ALA A 156 9.68 -6.73 -3.47
CA ALA A 156 9.75 -5.31 -3.15
C ALA A 156 11.17 -4.77 -3.38
N THR A 157 11.26 -3.48 -3.69
CA THR A 157 12.56 -2.80 -3.77
C THR A 157 13.20 -2.68 -2.39
N LYS A 158 14.54 -2.71 -2.36
CA LYS A 158 15.34 -2.48 -1.13
C LYS A 158 15.98 -1.10 -1.11
N ASN A 159 15.63 -0.25 -2.07
CA ASN A 159 16.20 1.09 -2.19
C ASN A 159 15.75 1.97 -1.00
N LYS A 160 16.60 2.92 -0.62
CA LYS A 160 16.24 3.95 0.36
C LYS A 160 15.29 4.96 -0.28
N ILE A 161 14.39 5.52 0.51
CA ILE A 161 13.61 6.70 0.11
C ILE A 161 14.59 7.90 0.02
N PRO A 162 14.74 8.56 -1.13
CA PRO A 162 15.59 9.74 -1.26
C PRO A 162 15.12 10.87 -0.35
N PHE A 163 16.06 11.59 0.26
CA PHE A 163 15.81 12.78 1.10
C PHE A 163 14.85 12.54 2.28
N PHE A 164 14.71 11.28 2.71
CA PHE A 164 13.85 10.91 3.82
C PHE A 164 14.47 9.76 4.63
N THR A 165 14.34 9.86 5.95
CA THR A 165 14.62 8.76 6.88
C THR A 165 13.55 8.81 7.95
N SER A 166 12.88 7.68 8.16
CA SER A 166 11.80 7.62 9.15
C SER A 166 12.35 7.57 10.57
N ALA A 167 11.74 8.38 11.44
CA ALA A 167 11.86 8.24 12.89
C ALA A 167 10.70 7.42 13.49
N ALA A 168 9.77 6.96 12.66
CA ALA A 168 8.62 6.16 13.07
C ALA A 168 8.94 4.65 12.99
N PRO A 169 8.20 3.80 13.73
CA PRO A 169 7.29 4.20 14.80
C PRO A 169 8.04 4.80 16.00
N LEU A 170 7.35 5.65 16.76
CA LEU A 170 7.86 6.26 18.00
C LEU A 170 7.81 5.30 19.21
#